data_AF-A0A931Y9Q1-F1
#
_entry.id   AF-A0A931Y9Q1-F1
#
_cell.length_a   1.000
_cell.length_b   1.000
_cell.length_c   1.000
_cell.angle_alpha   90.00
_cell.angle_beta   90.00
_cell.angle_gamma   90.00
#
_symmetry.space_group_name_H-M   'P 1'
#
loop_
_entity.id
_entity.type
_entity.pdbx_description
1 polymer ?
#
loop_
_entity_poly.entity_id
_entity_poly.type
_entity_poly.pdbx_seq_one_letter_code
_entity_poly.pdbx_strand_id
1 'polypeptide(L)'
;MAQSKKDAYLSRELATIKCDVNIEFDLAKARFGRFDQEKLAELFNELEFRSLLPRLQGLAQDTEKQLIKTKSYEPADKFKRDLALFNYSLVDDDKKFTEFIKKLKAQKEFTFDTETANFNPLAAELLGISFSWKTGEAYYINFQFSTRPNGHSSGRIFNFQLKNADLFNYQKKKDESRINQEWLDKLKPIFEDEKIKKYGHNIKFDVEVMASLGMKVKGVVLPMF
;
A
#
# COMPACT_ATOMS: atom_id res chain seq x y z
N MET A 1 23.90 45.33 16.00
CA MET A 1 23.79 45.15 14.53
C MET A 1 25.05 44.59 13.85
N ALA A 2 26.14 44.25 14.57
CA ALA A 2 27.39 43.77 13.95
C ALA A 2 27.47 42.24 13.72
N GLN A 3 26.63 41.43 14.39
CA GLN A 3 26.74 39.97 14.37
C GLN A 3 26.30 39.35 13.03
N SER A 4 25.19 39.80 12.45
CA SER A 4 24.63 39.26 11.18
C SER A 4 25.32 39.77 9.92
N LYS A 5 26.31 40.66 10.05
CA LYS A 5 27.02 41.25 8.92
C LYS A 5 27.92 40.23 8.23
N LYS A 6 28.58 39.35 9.00
CA LYS A 6 29.44 38.28 8.48
C LYS A 6 28.63 37.23 7.72
N ASP A 7 27.51 36.81 8.31
CA ASP A 7 26.60 35.83 7.69
C ASP A 7 25.96 36.38 6.41
N ALA A 8 25.63 37.69 6.38
CA ALA A 8 25.12 38.33 5.17
C ALA A 8 26.15 38.38 4.03
N TYR A 9 27.43 38.63 4.34
CA TYR A 9 28.48 38.60 3.32
C TYR A 9 28.77 37.18 2.82
N LEU A 10 28.80 36.19 3.72
CA LEU A 10 28.97 34.79 3.35
C LEU A 10 27.79 34.28 2.52
N SER A 11 26.56 34.62 2.90
CA SER A 11 25.35 34.29 2.13
C SER A 11 25.40 34.87 0.71
N ARG A 12 25.86 36.13 0.58
CA ARG A 12 26.09 36.75 -0.74
C ARG A 12 27.15 36.00 -1.54
N GLU A 13 28.27 35.65 -0.93
CA GLU A 13 29.36 34.92 -1.60
C GLU A 13 28.88 33.55 -2.11
N LEU A 14 28.20 32.79 -1.27
CA LEU A 14 27.66 31.47 -1.63
C LEU A 14 26.57 31.54 -2.71
N ALA A 15 25.75 32.60 -2.72
CA ALA A 15 24.73 32.82 -3.74
C ALA A 15 25.26 33.51 -5.01
N THR A 16 26.53 33.95 -5.02
CA THR A 16 27.11 34.61 -6.19
C THR A 16 27.36 33.56 -7.27
N ILE A 17 26.68 33.72 -8.41
CA ILE A 17 26.86 32.84 -9.57
C ILE A 17 28.29 33.00 -10.08
N LYS A 18 29.02 31.89 -10.13
CA LYS A 18 30.35 31.82 -10.72
C LYS A 18 30.21 31.82 -12.25
N CYS A 19 30.54 32.93 -12.90
CA CYS A 19 30.43 33.09 -14.36
C CYS A 19 31.70 32.71 -15.12
N ASP A 20 32.81 32.46 -14.43
CA ASP A 20 34.15 32.17 -14.96
C ASP A 20 34.48 30.66 -14.88
N VAL A 21 33.48 29.81 -15.06
CA VAL A 21 33.69 28.35 -15.08
C VAL A 21 34.36 27.94 -16.38
N ASN A 22 35.44 27.15 -16.28
CA ASN A 22 36.14 26.62 -17.45
C ASN A 22 35.35 25.48 -18.12
N ILE A 23 34.30 25.84 -18.87
CA ILE A 23 33.50 24.93 -19.68
C ILE A 23 33.49 25.39 -21.14
N GLU A 24 33.76 24.48 -22.06
CA GLU A 24 33.50 24.69 -23.48
C GLU A 24 32.01 24.40 -23.75
N PHE A 25 31.18 25.45 -23.71
CA PHE A 25 29.74 25.33 -23.86
C PHE A 25 29.22 26.17 -25.03
N ASP A 26 28.70 25.50 -26.05
CA ASP A 26 28.09 26.13 -27.22
C ASP A 26 26.57 26.24 -27.03
N LEU A 27 26.11 27.45 -26.74
CA LEU A 27 24.69 27.76 -26.56
C LEU A 27 23.83 27.38 -27.77
N ALA A 28 24.38 27.41 -28.99
CA ALA A 28 23.63 27.05 -30.19
C ALA A 28 23.28 25.55 -30.21
N LYS A 29 24.15 24.69 -29.67
CA LYS A 29 23.93 23.24 -29.55
C LYS A 29 22.95 22.87 -28.44
N ALA A 30 22.73 23.75 -27.47
CA ALA A 30 21.77 23.55 -26.39
C ALA A 30 20.31 23.85 -26.80
N ARG A 31 20.05 24.19 -28.07
CA ARG A 31 18.68 24.39 -28.55
C ARG A 31 17.90 23.09 -28.47
N PHE A 32 16.72 23.17 -27.86
CA PHE A 32 15.79 22.05 -27.82
C PHE A 32 15.38 21.65 -29.25
N GLY A 33 15.65 20.39 -29.60
CA GLY A 33 15.35 19.82 -30.90
C GLY A 33 14.08 18.96 -30.89
N ARG A 34 13.87 18.23 -31.99
CA ARG A 34 12.85 17.17 -32.05
C ARG A 34 13.34 15.94 -31.29
N PHE A 35 12.42 15.18 -30.73
CA PHE A 35 12.68 13.90 -30.08
C PHE A 35 12.10 12.75 -30.89
N ASP A 36 12.72 11.58 -30.76
CA ASP A 36 12.26 10.32 -31.35
C ASP A 36 11.14 9.74 -30.48
N GLN A 37 9.91 9.80 -30.97
CA GLN A 37 8.72 9.38 -30.22
C GLN A 37 8.70 7.88 -29.95
N GLU A 38 9.22 7.08 -30.87
CA GLU A 38 9.22 5.63 -30.73
C GLU A 38 10.17 5.21 -29.61
N LYS A 39 11.39 5.74 -29.62
CA LYS A 39 12.37 5.49 -28.54
C LYS A 39 11.92 6.03 -27.19
N LEU A 40 11.28 7.20 -27.18
CA LEU A 40 10.80 7.80 -25.94
C LEU A 40 9.59 7.04 -25.36
N ALA A 41 8.68 6.56 -26.21
CA ALA A 41 7.59 5.70 -25.80
C ALA A 41 8.09 4.34 -25.27
N GLU A 42 9.09 3.75 -25.92
CA GLU A 42 9.76 2.53 -25.43
C GLU A 42 10.37 2.74 -24.04
N LEU A 43 11.16 3.81 -23.87
CA LEU A 43 11.77 4.16 -22.59
C LEU A 43 10.72 4.45 -21.50
N PHE A 44 9.62 5.13 -21.84
CA PHE A 44 8.54 5.40 -20.88
C PHE A 44 7.80 4.13 -20.47
N ASN A 45 7.69 3.14 -21.36
CA ASN A 45 7.13 1.84 -21.02
C ASN A 45 8.09 1.03 -20.14
N GLU A 46 9.39 1.05 -20.43
CA GLU A 46 10.42 0.40 -19.61
C GLU A 46 10.46 0.96 -18.18
N LEU A 47 10.42 2.29 -18.04
CA LEU A 47 10.43 3.01 -16.76
C LEU A 47 9.04 3.12 -16.10
N GLU A 48 8.00 2.55 -16.71
CA GLU A 48 6.62 2.54 -16.22
C GLU A 48 5.97 3.93 -16.03
N PHE A 49 6.39 4.93 -16.80
CA PHE A 49 5.83 6.29 -16.83
C PHE A 49 4.52 6.39 -17.64
N ARG A 50 3.54 5.56 -17.27
CA ARG A 50 2.28 5.38 -18.01
C ARG A 50 1.42 6.65 -18.09
N SER A 51 1.50 7.52 -17.08
CA SER A 51 0.77 8.80 -17.06
C SER A 51 1.36 9.86 -17.99
N LEU A 52 2.60 9.69 -18.45
CA LEU A 52 3.29 10.61 -19.34
C LEU A 52 3.14 10.23 -20.83
N LEU A 53 2.78 8.99 -21.13
CA LEU A 53 2.55 8.53 -22.52
C LEU A 53 1.46 9.34 -23.26
N PRO A 54 0.30 9.68 -22.66
CA PRO A 54 -0.70 10.51 -23.34
C PRO A 54 -0.21 11.94 -23.59
N ARG A 55 0.67 12.46 -22.72
CA ARG A 55 1.25 13.80 -22.85
C ARG A 55 2.27 13.86 -23.98
N LEU A 56 3.02 12.78 -24.18
CA LEU A 56 3.94 12.63 -25.31
C LEU A 56 3.21 12.73 -26.66
N GLN A 57 2.03 12.14 -26.75
CA GLN A 57 1.18 12.20 -27.96
C GLN A 57 0.58 13.60 -28.18
N GLY A 58 0.26 14.32 -27.10
CA GLY A 58 -0.23 15.71 -27.19
C GLY A 58 0.82 16.71 -27.69
N LEU A 59 2.11 16.47 -27.39
CA LEU A 59 3.24 17.29 -27.84
C LEU A 59 3.59 17.08 -29.33
N ALA A 60 3.00 16.06 -29.98
CA ALA A 60 3.26 15.69 -31.36
C ALA A 60 2.46 16.48 -32.41
N GLN A 61 1.44 17.25 -32.00
CA GLN A 61 0.39 17.69 -32.92
C GLN A 61 0.76 18.82 -33.91
N ASP A 62 1.96 19.40 -33.82
CA ASP A 62 2.41 20.45 -34.76
C ASP A 62 3.26 19.93 -35.94
N THR A 63 3.38 18.62 -36.14
CA THR A 63 3.99 18.07 -37.36
C THR A 63 3.08 17.00 -37.96
N GLU A 64 2.81 17.14 -39.25
CA GLU A 64 1.85 16.39 -40.08
C GLU A 64 1.42 15.01 -39.59
N LYS A 65 0.11 14.79 -39.64
CA LYS A 65 -0.59 13.53 -39.42
C LYS A 65 0.03 12.38 -40.23
N GLN A 66 1.01 11.70 -39.67
CA GLN A 66 1.19 10.28 -39.91
C GLN A 66 0.67 9.55 -38.67
N LEU A 67 -0.43 8.83 -38.88
CA LEU A 67 -0.92 7.84 -37.94
C LEU A 67 0.20 6.81 -37.72
N ILE A 68 0.97 6.99 -36.64
CA ILE A 68 1.85 5.94 -36.15
C ILE A 68 0.90 4.77 -35.86
N LYS A 69 1.01 3.71 -36.67
CA LYS A 69 0.39 2.43 -36.35
C LYS A 69 1.05 1.97 -35.06
N THR A 70 0.40 2.26 -33.94
CA THR A 70 0.68 1.60 -32.68
C THR A 70 0.53 0.12 -32.98
N LYS A 71 1.64 -0.60 -33.19
CA LYS A 71 1.62 -2.04 -33.01
C LYS A 71 1.07 -2.20 -31.61
N SER A 72 -0.12 -2.80 -31.51
CA SER A 72 -0.69 -3.24 -30.26
C SER A 72 0.30 -4.22 -29.65
N TYR A 73 1.26 -3.68 -28.91
CA TYR A 73 2.02 -4.44 -27.95
C TYR A 73 0.99 -4.74 -26.87
N GLU A 74 0.32 -5.88 -27.03
CA GLU A 74 -0.30 -6.56 -25.90
C GLU A 74 0.82 -6.65 -24.87
N PRO A 75 0.77 -5.85 -23.78
CA PRO A 75 1.77 -6.00 -22.76
C PRO A 75 1.65 -7.45 -22.33
N ALA A 76 2.72 -8.24 -22.45
CA ALA A 76 2.82 -9.46 -21.68
C ALA A 76 2.42 -9.04 -20.26
N ASP A 77 1.25 -9.50 -19.83
CA ASP A 77 0.62 -8.99 -18.63
C ASP A 77 1.57 -9.33 -17.48
N LYS A 78 2.37 -8.35 -17.06
CA LYS A 78 3.34 -8.50 -15.96
C LYS A 78 2.61 -8.89 -14.66
N PHE A 79 1.28 -8.77 -14.64
CA PHE A 79 0.41 -9.17 -13.55
C PHE A 79 -0.27 -10.53 -13.79
N LYS A 80 0.03 -11.23 -14.90
CA LYS A 80 -0.35 -12.62 -15.11
C LYS A 80 0.45 -13.50 -14.15
N ARG A 81 -0.08 -13.56 -12.93
CA ARG A 81 0.42 -14.42 -11.87
C ARG A 81 -0.06 -15.83 -12.16
N ASP A 82 0.86 -16.78 -12.13
CA ASP A 82 0.48 -18.18 -12.09
C ASP A 82 -0.13 -18.46 -10.72
N LEU A 83 -1.47 -18.56 -10.68
CA LEU A 83 -2.22 -18.82 -9.46
C LEU A 83 -1.81 -20.14 -8.79
N ALA A 84 -1.23 -21.08 -9.54
CA ALA A 84 -0.71 -22.33 -8.97
C ALA A 84 0.50 -22.11 -8.05
N LEU A 85 1.20 -20.98 -8.17
CA LEU A 85 2.32 -20.61 -7.30
C LEU A 85 1.88 -20.02 -5.96
N PHE A 86 0.59 -19.71 -5.79
CA PHE A 86 0.06 -19.02 -4.62
C PHE A 86 -0.97 -19.88 -3.88
N ASN A 87 -0.68 -20.18 -2.62
CA ASN A 87 -1.54 -20.87 -1.69
C ASN A 87 -2.06 -19.89 -0.63
N TYR A 88 -3.22 -19.30 -0.89
CA TYR A 88 -3.86 -18.34 0.00
C TYR A 88 -5.06 -18.95 0.70
N SER A 89 -5.07 -18.85 2.03
CA SER A 89 -6.09 -19.45 2.89
C SER A 89 -6.91 -18.39 3.61
N LEU A 90 -8.23 -18.46 3.47
CA LEU A 90 -9.17 -17.64 4.23
C LEU A 90 -9.48 -18.30 5.59
N VAL A 91 -9.29 -17.56 6.68
CA VAL A 91 -9.63 -17.93 8.05
C VAL A 91 -10.88 -17.14 8.47
N ASP A 92 -12.02 -17.81 8.42
CA ASP A 92 -13.36 -17.25 8.65
C ASP A 92 -14.21 -18.09 9.62
N ASP A 93 -13.63 -19.12 10.25
CA ASP A 93 -14.28 -19.93 11.28
C ASP A 93 -13.30 -20.37 12.38
N ASP A 94 -13.83 -20.80 13.52
CA ASP A 94 -13.03 -21.16 14.71
C ASP A 94 -12.11 -22.37 14.48
N LYS A 95 -12.51 -23.30 13.60
CA LYS A 95 -11.69 -24.49 13.30
C LYS A 95 -10.45 -24.08 12.50
N LYS A 96 -10.65 -23.30 11.44
CA LYS A 96 -9.57 -22.73 10.63
C LYS A 96 -8.67 -21.82 11.47
N PHE A 97 -9.24 -21.02 12.36
CA PHE A 97 -8.47 -20.17 13.26
C PHE A 97 -7.59 -21.00 14.20
N THR A 98 -8.13 -22.10 14.74
CA THR A 98 -7.36 -23.02 15.61
C THR A 98 -6.20 -23.69 14.87
N GLU A 99 -6.39 -24.07 13.61
CA GLU A 99 -5.32 -24.60 12.77
C GLU A 99 -4.27 -23.53 12.43
N PHE A 100 -4.73 -22.34 12.06
CA PHE A 100 -3.88 -21.20 11.75
C PHE A 100 -3.02 -20.79 12.93
N ILE A 101 -3.61 -20.61 14.12
CA ILE A 101 -2.87 -20.14 15.30
C ILE A 101 -1.81 -21.15 15.73
N LYS A 102 -2.05 -22.46 15.52
CA LYS A 102 -1.05 -23.52 15.75
C LYS A 102 0.15 -23.36 14.82
N LYS A 103 -0.10 -23.07 13.54
CA LYS A 103 0.98 -22.79 12.55
C LYS A 103 1.72 -21.51 12.88
N LEU A 104 1.01 -20.42 13.21
CA LEU A 104 1.60 -19.12 13.52
C LEU A 104 2.52 -19.20 14.74
N LYS A 105 2.12 -19.90 15.80
CA LYS A 105 2.93 -20.09 17.03
C LYS A 105 4.26 -20.82 16.80
N ALA A 106 4.39 -21.59 15.72
CA ALA A 106 5.63 -22.26 15.38
C ALA A 106 6.64 -21.35 14.67
N GLN A 107 6.22 -20.17 14.21
CA GLN A 107 7.07 -19.26 13.44
C GLN A 107 7.90 -18.37 14.36
N LYS A 108 9.17 -18.17 13.98
CA LYS A 108 10.06 -17.18 14.61
C LYS A 108 9.95 -15.80 13.98
N GLU A 109 9.42 -15.74 12.76
CA GLU A 109 9.22 -14.51 12.02
C GLU A 109 8.06 -14.63 11.04
N PHE A 110 7.38 -13.52 10.78
CA PHE A 110 6.31 -13.43 9.79
C PHE A 110 6.10 -11.98 9.31
N THR A 111 5.41 -11.86 8.18
CA THR A 111 4.91 -10.61 7.61
C THR A 111 3.44 -10.48 7.93
N PHE A 112 2.95 -9.28 8.23
CA PHE A 112 1.52 -9.02 8.38
C PHE A 112 1.11 -7.68 7.78
N ASP A 113 -0.18 -7.57 7.47
CA ASP A 113 -0.80 -6.37 6.90
C ASP A 113 -2.25 -6.27 7.41
N THR A 114 -2.72 -5.05 7.69
CA THR A 114 -4.06 -4.79 8.23
C THR A 114 -4.98 -4.22 7.17
N GLU A 115 -6.18 -4.79 7.06
CA GLU A 115 -7.23 -4.26 6.18
C GLU A 115 -8.22 -3.47 7.03
N THR A 116 -8.43 -2.21 6.68
CA THR A 116 -9.25 -1.28 7.44
C THR A 116 -10.29 -0.57 6.57
N ALA A 117 -11.40 -0.14 7.18
CA ALA A 117 -12.42 0.60 6.45
C ALA A 117 -11.98 2.02 6.02
N ASN A 118 -10.99 2.60 6.72
CA ASN A 118 -10.60 4.01 6.61
C ASN A 118 -9.07 4.19 6.70
N PHE A 119 -8.55 5.27 6.14
CA PHE A 119 -7.12 5.64 6.20
C PHE A 119 -6.65 6.28 7.51
N ASN A 120 -7.55 6.49 8.49
CA ASN A 120 -7.17 7.02 9.80
C ASN A 120 -6.95 5.86 10.79
N PRO A 121 -5.70 5.58 11.24
CA PRO A 121 -5.40 4.39 12.03
C PRO A 121 -6.03 4.41 13.43
N LEU A 122 -6.36 5.58 14.00
CA LEU A 122 -6.98 5.68 15.32
C LEU A 122 -8.50 5.45 15.30
N ALA A 123 -9.12 5.65 14.14
CA ALA A 123 -10.57 5.51 13.93
C ALA A 123 -10.91 4.39 12.93
N ALA A 124 -9.91 3.65 12.48
CA ALA A 124 -10.05 2.58 11.51
C ALA A 124 -10.73 1.37 12.16
N GLU A 125 -11.85 0.95 11.58
CA GLU A 125 -12.43 -0.35 11.90
C GLU A 125 -11.61 -1.43 11.21
N LEU A 126 -11.11 -2.40 11.99
CA LEU A 126 -10.36 -3.54 11.48
C LEU A 126 -11.31 -4.51 10.76
N LEU A 127 -11.05 -4.74 9.47
CA LEU A 127 -11.77 -5.71 8.65
C LEU A 127 -11.08 -7.08 8.70
N GLY A 128 -9.76 -7.09 8.62
CA GLY A 128 -8.96 -8.30 8.53
C GLY A 128 -7.48 -8.09 8.78
N ILE A 129 -6.76 -9.20 8.96
CA ILE A 129 -5.30 -9.19 9.03
C ILE A 129 -4.76 -10.31 8.13
N SER A 130 -3.83 -9.97 7.24
CA SER A 130 -3.12 -10.95 6.43
C SER A 130 -1.77 -11.33 7.05
N PHE A 131 -1.33 -12.57 6.82
CA PHE A 131 -0.08 -13.12 7.33
C PHE A 131 0.65 -13.91 6.26
N SER A 132 1.98 -13.83 6.24
CA SER A 132 2.83 -14.70 5.43
C SER A 132 4.19 -14.92 6.09
N TRP A 133 4.65 -16.16 6.16
CA TRP A 133 5.99 -16.55 6.63
C TRP A 133 6.76 -17.37 5.59
N LYS A 134 6.19 -17.54 4.39
CA LYS A 134 6.80 -18.30 3.29
C LYS A 134 6.31 -17.73 1.96
N THR A 135 7.23 -17.55 1.01
CA THR A 135 6.90 -17.09 -0.34
C THR A 135 5.82 -17.98 -0.97
N GLY A 136 4.79 -17.34 -1.53
CA GLY A 136 3.67 -18.03 -2.16
C GLY A 136 2.64 -18.58 -1.17
N GLU A 137 2.80 -18.42 0.14
CA GLU A 137 1.83 -18.86 1.15
C GLU A 137 1.33 -17.67 1.98
N ALA A 138 0.01 -17.51 2.10
CA ALA A 138 -0.57 -16.46 2.92
C ALA A 138 -1.89 -16.89 3.57
N TYR A 139 -2.21 -16.25 4.69
CA TYR A 139 -3.43 -16.47 5.46
C TYR A 139 -4.11 -15.13 5.67
N TYR A 140 -5.40 -15.03 5.39
CA TYR A 140 -6.21 -13.84 5.69
C TYR A 140 -7.25 -14.17 6.74
N ILE A 141 -7.19 -13.48 7.88
CA ILE A 141 -8.16 -13.60 8.96
C ILE A 141 -9.25 -12.54 8.74
N ASN A 142 -10.50 -12.99 8.60
CA ASN A 142 -11.64 -12.09 8.48
C ASN A 142 -12.28 -11.88 9.86
N PHE A 143 -12.15 -10.66 10.40
CA PHE A 143 -12.67 -10.31 11.74
C PHE A 143 -14.15 -9.89 11.74
N GLN A 144 -14.77 -9.69 10.57
CA GLN A 144 -16.17 -9.31 10.45
C GLN A 144 -17.14 -10.51 10.56
N PHE A 145 -16.64 -11.73 10.69
CA PHE A 145 -17.46 -12.91 10.87
C PHE A 145 -17.67 -13.20 12.36
N SER A 146 -18.72 -12.62 12.96
CA SER A 146 -19.22 -13.08 14.26
C SER A 146 -20.25 -14.19 14.04
N THR A 147 -20.01 -15.38 14.58
CA THR A 147 -20.98 -16.47 14.63
C THR A 147 -22.23 -16.00 15.39
N ARG A 148 -23.42 -16.24 14.82
CA ARG A 148 -24.66 -16.10 15.60
C ARG A 148 -24.74 -17.26 16.59
N PRO A 149 -25.33 -17.08 17.79
CA PRO A 149 -25.43 -18.13 18.82
C PRO A 149 -26.12 -19.43 18.37
N ASN A 150 -26.81 -19.42 17.22
CA ASN A 150 -27.60 -20.55 16.73
C ASN A 150 -27.12 -21.07 15.37
N GLY A 151 -25.86 -21.50 15.28
CA GLY A 151 -25.38 -22.56 14.36
C GLY A 151 -25.61 -22.47 12.84
N HIS A 152 -26.19 -21.38 12.33
CA HIS A 152 -26.45 -21.21 10.90
C HIS A 152 -25.43 -20.24 10.32
N SER A 153 -24.43 -20.81 9.64
CA SER A 153 -23.44 -20.08 8.83
C SER A 153 -24.14 -19.36 7.69
N SER A 154 -24.50 -18.10 7.91
CA SER A 154 -24.84 -17.18 6.83
C SER A 154 -23.77 -16.11 6.81
N GLY A 155 -22.76 -16.32 5.97
CA GLY A 155 -21.81 -15.28 5.62
C GLY A 155 -22.60 -14.06 5.13
N ARG A 156 -22.53 -12.97 5.88
CA ARG A 156 -22.89 -11.66 5.34
C ARG A 156 -21.79 -11.28 4.35
N ILE A 157 -21.88 -11.79 3.13
CA ILE A 157 -21.41 -11.05 1.97
C ILE A 157 -22.20 -9.74 2.04
N PHE A 158 -21.51 -8.60 1.97
CA PHE A 158 -22.08 -7.26 1.96
C PHE A 158 -23.32 -7.18 1.05
N ASN A 159 -24.51 -7.41 1.60
CA ASN A 159 -25.75 -6.98 0.96
C ASN A 159 -25.85 -5.49 1.27
N PHE A 160 -25.27 -4.67 0.39
CA PHE A 160 -25.74 -3.31 0.18
C PHE A 160 -27.14 -3.38 -0.45
N GLN A 161 -28.09 -3.92 0.31
CA GLN A 161 -29.49 -3.84 -0.05
C GLN A 161 -29.93 -2.46 0.41
N LEU A 162 -30.03 -1.54 -0.54
CA LEU A 162 -30.78 -0.28 -0.41
C LEU A 162 -32.20 -0.65 0.07
N LYS A 163 -32.37 -0.78 1.38
CA LYS A 163 -33.68 -0.84 2.00
C LYS A 163 -34.02 0.60 2.32
N ASN A 164 -34.95 1.13 1.51
CA ASN A 164 -35.75 2.33 1.73
C ASN A 164 -35.59 2.88 3.15
N ALA A 165 -34.73 3.88 3.28
CA ALA A 165 -34.65 4.67 4.49
C ALA A 165 -35.89 5.57 4.50
N ASP A 166 -36.90 5.18 5.27
CA ASP A 166 -37.87 6.13 5.77
C ASP A 166 -37.10 7.24 6.51
N LEU A 167 -37.21 8.47 6.00
CA LEU A 167 -36.46 9.67 6.39
C LEU A 167 -36.65 10.08 7.87
N PHE A 168 -37.49 9.37 8.61
CA PHE A 168 -37.90 9.72 9.97
C PHE A 168 -37.66 8.63 11.03
N ASN A 169 -37.06 7.49 10.69
CA ASN A 169 -36.79 6.46 11.69
C ASN A 169 -35.39 6.64 12.34
N TYR A 170 -35.24 7.73 13.08
CA TYR A 170 -34.07 8.03 13.91
C TYR A 170 -34.08 7.21 15.21
N GLN A 171 -34.14 5.89 15.09
CA GLN A 171 -33.69 5.00 16.15
C GLN A 171 -32.35 4.40 15.71
N LYS A 172 -31.27 5.02 16.17
CA LYS A 172 -29.92 4.45 16.19
C LYS A 172 -29.97 3.08 16.88
N LYS A 173 -30.24 2.01 16.13
CA LYS A 173 -29.72 0.69 16.48
C LYS A 173 -28.25 0.74 16.15
N LYS A 174 -27.46 0.97 17.19
CA LYS A 174 -26.01 0.78 17.22
C LYS A 174 -25.80 -0.71 16.91
N ASP A 175 -25.66 -1.04 15.63
CA ASP A 175 -25.25 -2.38 15.19
C ASP A 175 -23.80 -2.48 15.64
N GLU A 176 -23.59 -2.96 16.88
CA GLU A 176 -22.26 -3.17 17.44
C GLU A 176 -21.60 -4.24 16.58
N SER A 177 -20.73 -3.84 15.64
CA SER A 177 -19.82 -4.74 14.95
C SER A 177 -18.88 -5.32 15.99
N ARG A 178 -19.29 -6.44 16.58
CA ARG A 178 -18.48 -7.18 17.55
C ARG A 178 -17.43 -7.92 16.74
N ILE A 179 -16.31 -7.24 16.48
CA ILE A 179 -15.05 -7.86 16.08
C ILE A 179 -14.83 -9.10 16.96
N ASN A 180 -14.35 -10.20 16.37
CA ASN A 180 -14.10 -11.43 17.13
C ASN A 180 -12.94 -11.23 18.14
N GLN A 181 -13.30 -10.77 19.34
CA GLN A 181 -12.35 -10.44 20.40
C GLN A 181 -11.56 -11.66 20.87
N GLU A 182 -12.16 -12.85 20.84
CA GLU A 182 -11.51 -14.07 21.27
C GLU A 182 -10.30 -14.42 20.39
N TRP A 183 -10.38 -14.13 19.10
CA TRP A 183 -9.28 -14.30 18.15
C TRP A 183 -8.18 -13.25 18.38
N LEU A 184 -8.56 -12.00 18.63
CA LEU A 184 -7.62 -10.93 18.98
C LEU A 184 -6.85 -11.26 20.26
N ASP A 185 -7.53 -11.75 21.29
CA ASP A 185 -6.91 -12.12 22.57
C ASP A 185 -5.90 -13.26 22.39
N LYS A 186 -6.14 -14.20 21.47
CA LYS A 186 -5.21 -15.29 21.12
C LYS A 186 -4.01 -14.80 20.29
N LEU A 187 -4.17 -13.76 19.49
CA LEU A 187 -3.09 -13.15 18.68
C LEU A 187 -2.22 -12.20 19.49
N LYS A 188 -2.79 -11.49 20.46
CA LYS A 188 -2.10 -10.54 21.32
C LYS A 188 -0.75 -11.03 21.85
N PRO A 189 -0.61 -12.20 22.51
CA PRO A 189 0.69 -12.64 23.01
C PRO A 189 1.74 -12.86 21.91
N ILE A 190 1.34 -13.16 20.68
CA ILE A 190 2.26 -13.36 19.54
C ILE A 190 2.77 -12.01 19.04
N PHE A 191 1.87 -11.02 18.91
CA PHE A 191 2.25 -9.66 18.50
C PHE A 191 3.09 -8.94 19.56
N GLU A 192 2.83 -9.18 20.84
CA GLU A 192 3.56 -8.55 21.95
C GLU A 192 4.88 -9.26 22.31
N ASP A 193 5.18 -10.42 21.72
CA ASP A 193 6.45 -11.13 21.92
C ASP A 193 7.59 -10.53 21.07
N GLU A 194 8.56 -9.90 21.72
CA GLU A 194 9.73 -9.29 21.07
C GLU A 194 10.66 -10.31 20.39
N LYS A 195 10.62 -11.59 20.78
CA LYS A 195 11.45 -12.64 20.18
C LYS A 195 10.96 -13.05 18.79
N ILE A 196 9.70 -12.80 18.48
CA ILE A 196 9.11 -13.10 17.18
C ILE A 196 9.27 -11.85 16.32
N LYS A 197 9.97 -11.96 15.19
CA LYS A 197 10.19 -10.83 14.28
C LYS A 197 8.98 -10.60 13.40
N LYS A 198 8.61 -9.34 13.21
CA LYS A 198 7.51 -8.93 12.32
C LYS A 198 7.98 -7.98 11.24
N TYR A 199 7.52 -8.25 10.04
CA TYR A 199 7.82 -7.48 8.84
C TYR A 199 6.51 -6.97 8.23
N GLY A 200 6.58 -5.91 7.44
CA GLY A 200 5.43 -5.31 6.78
C GLY A 200 5.87 -4.16 5.88
N HIS A 201 5.06 -3.84 4.86
CA HIS A 201 5.26 -2.64 4.07
C HIS A 201 4.58 -1.47 4.76
N ASN A 202 5.26 -0.34 4.93
CA ASN A 202 4.71 0.82 5.66
C ASN A 202 4.12 0.46 7.06
N ILE A 203 4.79 -0.48 7.75
CA ILE A 203 4.27 -1.16 8.96
C ILE A 203 3.88 -0.22 10.12
N LYS A 204 4.28 1.05 10.07
CA LYS A 204 3.86 2.07 11.04
C LYS A 204 2.34 2.17 11.11
N PHE A 205 1.65 2.13 9.97
CA PHE A 205 0.19 2.21 9.93
C PHE A 205 -0.44 1.02 10.66
N ASP A 206 -0.01 -0.20 10.34
CA ASP A 206 -0.51 -1.43 10.95
C ASP A 206 -0.27 -1.47 12.45
N VAL A 207 0.90 -1.02 12.91
CA VAL A 207 1.22 -0.93 14.33
C VAL A 207 0.27 0.04 15.06
N GLU A 208 -0.06 1.17 14.45
CA GLU A 208 -1.02 2.14 15.01
C GLU A 208 -2.45 1.58 15.06
N VAL A 209 -2.89 0.86 14.01
CA VAL A 209 -4.17 0.15 13.99
C VAL A 209 -4.24 -0.88 15.11
N MET A 210 -3.21 -1.72 15.26
CA MET A 210 -3.14 -2.74 16.33
C MET A 210 -3.11 -2.12 17.73
N ALA A 211 -2.45 -0.96 17.89
CA ALA A 211 -2.43 -0.23 19.16
C ALA A 211 -3.83 0.29 19.55
N SER A 212 -4.64 0.70 18.57
CA SER A 212 -6.04 1.12 18.81
C SER A 212 -6.91 -0.01 19.37
N LEU A 213 -6.55 -1.26 19.04
CA LEU A 213 -7.16 -2.50 19.55
C LEU A 213 -6.54 -2.97 20.89
N GLY A 214 -5.64 -2.18 21.48
CA GLY A 214 -4.99 -2.52 22.75
C GLY A 214 -3.90 -3.59 22.64
N MET A 215 -3.32 -3.80 21.45
CA MET A 215 -2.17 -4.69 21.23
C MET A 215 -0.90 -3.88 20.99
N LYS A 216 0.14 -4.12 21.78
CA LYS A 216 1.45 -3.45 21.62
C LYS A 216 2.36 -4.29 20.74
N VAL A 217 2.33 -4.07 19.43
CA VAL A 217 3.20 -4.82 18.50
C VAL A 217 4.68 -4.59 18.83
N LYS A 218 5.40 -5.67 19.15
CA LYS A 218 6.85 -5.69 19.41
C LYS A 218 7.58 -6.57 18.40
N GLY A 219 8.89 -6.43 18.31
CA GLY A 219 9.71 -7.21 17.37
C GLY A 219 9.55 -6.78 15.91
N VAL A 220 9.12 -5.54 15.66
CA VAL A 220 9.06 -4.96 14.32
C VAL A 220 10.48 -4.77 13.79
N VAL A 221 10.77 -5.34 12.62
CA VAL A 221 12.06 -5.20 11.95
C VAL A 221 11.90 -4.22 10.79
N LEU A 222 12.63 -3.11 10.87
CA LEU A 222 12.72 -2.15 9.77
C LEU A 222 13.88 -2.55 8.86
N PRO A 223 13.71 -2.54 7.53
CA PRO A 223 14.85 -2.71 6.63
C PRO A 223 15.85 -1.57 6.89
N MET A 224 17.10 -1.92 7.19
CA MET A 224 18.21 -0.96 7.13
C MET A 224 18.43 -0.66 5.64
N PHE A 225 18.18 0.58 5.25
CA PHE A 225 18.54 1.13 3.93
C PHE A 225 19.98 1.63 3.94
#